data_AF-A0A413NSA5-F1
#
_entry.id   AF-A0A413NSA5-F1
#
_cell.length_a   1.000
_cell.length_b   1.000
_cell.length_c   1.000
_cell.angle_alpha   90.00
_cell.angle_beta   90.00
_cell.angle_gamma   90.00
#
_symmetry.space_group_name_H-M   'P 1'
#
loop_
_entity.id
_entity.type
_entity.pdbx_description
1 polymer ?
#
loop_
_entity_poly.entity_id
_entity_poly.type
_entity_poly.pdbx_seq_one_letter_code
_entity_poly.pdbx_strand_id
1 'polypeptide(L)' 'MKPDGKSLIKVDFETKKQKGVFTKTIFVESNANEDVILLKLKGKVE' A
#
# COMPACT_ATOMS: atom_id res chain seq x y z
N MET A 1 18.55 -2.07 4.04
CA MET A 1 17.99 -1.54 5.31
C MET A 1 18.78 -2.13 6.47
N LYS A 2 18.95 -1.40 7.55
CA LYS A 2 19.58 -1.94 8.77
C LYS A 2 18.49 -2.67 9.59
N PRO A 3 18.82 -3.73 10.34
CA PRO A 3 17.93 -4.25 11.37
C PRO A 3 17.40 -3.11 12.25
N ASP A 4 16.13 -3.20 12.65
CA ASP A 4 15.40 -2.19 13.43
C ASP A 4 15.22 -0.80 12.76
N GLY A 5 15.65 -0.68 11.51
CA GLY A 5 15.43 0.51 10.69
C GLY A 5 13.99 0.64 10.20
N LYS A 6 13.42 1.84 10.32
CA LYS A 6 12.13 2.16 9.70
C LYS A 6 12.33 2.55 8.24
N SER A 7 11.35 2.26 7.39
CA SER A 7 11.29 2.76 6.02
C SER A 7 9.85 3.10 5.63
N LEU A 8 9.72 3.93 4.59
CA LEU A 8 8.45 4.46 4.11
C LEU A 8 8.15 3.91 2.71
N ILE A 9 6.96 3.34 2.53
CA ILE A 9 6.42 3.03 1.20
C ILE A 9 5.49 4.19 0.82
N LYS A 10 5.85 4.94 -0.23
CA LYS A 10 5.01 6.03 -0.77
C LYS A 10 4.20 5.50 -1.95
N VAL A 11 2.90 5.75 -1.92
CA VAL A 11 1.97 5.37 -3.00
C VAL A 11 1.23 6.62 -3.44
N ASP A 12 1.40 6.99 -4.71
CA ASP A 12 0.69 8.10 -5.31
C ASP A 12 -0.51 7.55 -6.09
N PHE A 13 -1.72 8.00 -5.73
CA PHE A 13 -2.97 7.59 -6.39
C PHE A 13 -3.54 8.77 -7.17
N GLU A 14 -3.38 8.75 -8.49
CA GLU A 14 -3.93 9.76 -9.39
C GLU A 14 -5.40 9.48 -9.67
N THR A 15 -6.26 10.43 -9.31
CA THR A 15 -7.72 10.29 -9.34
C THR A 15 -8.37 11.09 -10.45
N LYS A 16 -7.60 11.82 -11.28
CA LYS A 16 -8.15 12.58 -12.42
C LYS A 16 -9.11 11.72 -13.24
N LYS A 17 -10.36 12.21 -13.36
CA LYS A 17 -11.48 11.59 -14.08
C LYS A 17 -12.03 10.28 -13.47
N GLN A 18 -11.62 9.89 -12.26
CA GLN A 18 -12.16 8.73 -11.55
C GLN A 18 -12.99 9.20 -10.35
N LYS A 19 -14.30 9.02 -10.40
CA LYS A 19 -15.23 9.23 -9.28
C LYS A 19 -15.69 7.88 -8.74
N GLY A 20 -16.05 7.83 -7.46
CA GLY A 20 -16.62 6.64 -6.82
C GLY A 20 -15.68 5.96 -5.83
N VAL A 21 -16.08 4.77 -5.38
CA VAL A 21 -15.35 4.01 -4.37
C VAL A 21 -14.15 3.32 -5.01
N PHE A 22 -12.99 3.45 -4.37
CA PHE A 22 -11.80 2.69 -4.74
C PHE A 22 -11.37 1.75 -3.62
N THR A 23 -10.83 0.60 -4.03
CA THR A 23 -10.11 -0.32 -3.16
C THR A 23 -8.80 -0.69 -3.86
N LYS A 24 -7.69 -0.54 -3.16
CA LYS A 24 -6.36 -0.97 -3.62
C LYS A 24 -5.76 -1.89 -2.57
N THR A 25 -4.95 -2.82 -3.03
CA THR A 25 -4.29 -3.82 -2.20
C THR A 25 -2.82 -3.80 -2.52
N ILE A 26 -1.97 -3.79 -1.49
CA ILE A 26 -0.52 -3.88 -1.60
C ILE A 26 -0.10 -5.12 -0.82
N PHE A 27 0.66 -5.98 -1.47
CA PHE A 27 1.30 -7.13 -0.84
C PHE A 27 2.76 -6.77 -0.57
N VAL A 28 3.21 -7.01 0.66
CA VAL A 28 4.60 -6.81 1.05
C VAL A 28 5.18 -8.14 1.46
N GLU A 29 6.17 -8.59 0.71
CA GLU A 29 6.95 -9.80 0.97
C GLU A 29 8.32 -9.40 1.53
N SER A 30 8.80 -10.18 2.50
CA SER A 30 10.10 -9.99 3.12
C SER A 30 10.89 -11.27 3.03
N ASN A 31 12.20 -11.17 2.84
CA ASN A 31 13.08 -12.33 2.94
C ASN A 31 13.43 -12.69 4.40
N ALA A 32 13.03 -11.85 5.37
CA ALA A 32 13.24 -12.09 6.79
C ALA A 32 12.07 -12.83 7.47
N ASN A 33 10.88 -12.79 6.86
CA ASN A 33 9.71 -13.54 7.28
C ASN A 33 8.89 -13.89 6.02
N GLU A 34 8.57 -15.17 5.84
CA GLU A 34 7.81 -15.67 4.68
C GLU A 34 6.33 -15.27 4.70
N ASP A 35 5.85 -14.64 5.77
CA ASP A 35 4.51 -14.06 5.84
C ASP A 35 4.34 -12.91 4.83
N VAL A 36 3.23 -12.96 4.07
CA VAL A 36 2.82 -11.87 3.19
C VAL A 36 1.96 -10.88 3.97
N ILE A 37 2.41 -9.63 4.08
CA ILE A 37 1.64 -8.56 4.71
C ILE A 37 0.69 -7.95 3.68
N LEU A 38 -0.61 -7.96 3.98
CA LEU A 38 -1.66 -7.35 3.18
C LEU A 38 -2.01 -5.94 3.69
N LEU A 39 -1.77 -4.92 2.86
CA LEU A 39 -2.25 -3.56 3.11
C LEU A 39 -3.43 -3.24 2.19
N LYS A 40 -4.61 -3.01 2.78
CA LYS A 40 -5.83 -2.66 2.04
C LYS A 40 -6.17 -1.18 2.20
N LEU A 41 -6.11 -0.45 1.10
CA LEU A 41 -6.49 0.95 1.00
C LEU A 41 -7.91 1.05 0.47
N LYS A 42 -8.80 1.71 1.19
CA LYS A 42 -10.19 1.97 0.76
C LYS A 42 -10.47 3.45 0.87
N GLY A 43 -11.17 4.00 -0.11
CA GLY A 43 -11.61 5.39 -0.09
C GLY A 43 -12.66 5.67 -1.15
N LYS A 44 -13.05 6.95 -1.24
CA LYS A 44 -14.02 7.45 -2.22
C LYS A 44 -13.46 8.73 -2.82
N VAL A 45 -13.60 8.88 -4.14
CA VAL A 45 -13.30 10.13 -4.86
C VAL A 45 -14.63 10.79 -5.24
N GLU A 46 -14.77 12.08 -4.94
CA GLU A 46 -15.98 12.89 -5.21
C GLU A 46 -15.83 13.81 -6.42
#